data_AF-A0AAV5D4W0-F1
#
_entry.id   AF-A0AAV5D4W0-F1
#
_cell.length_a   1.000
_cell.length_b   1.000
_cell.length_c   1.000
_cell.angle_alpha   90.00
_cell.angle_beta   90.00
_cell.angle_gamma   90.00
#
_symmetry.space_group_name_H-M   'P 1'
#
loop_
_entity.id
_entity.type
_entity.pdbx_description
1 polymer ?
#
loop_
_entity_poly.entity_id
_entity_poly.type
_entity_poly.pdbx_seq_one_letter_code
_entity_poly.pdbx_strand_id
1 'polypeptide(L)'
;MGDLNELLDGTEKLSCHAPNLNRISSFRNIIYNCGLIGLGYNGLAYTWTNRRFSSNPTFQRLDRCLANATWCNNFPNTNVYHLPIIYGDHAPILAIPLSNYVKRKRNFKFENWWLFEKDFQNVCKDTWVRYDHLSFHKRLKQLDHNLTVWSKRNKSSLNVQLKILKMIWLTFKLFL
;
A
#
# COMPACT_ATOMS: atom_id res chain seq x y z
N MET A 1 5.82 -11.86 -6.16
CA MET A 1 5.59 -11.18 -4.87
C MET A 1 4.30 -11.72 -4.28
N GLY A 2 4.27 -11.98 -2.98
CA GLY A 2 3.07 -12.43 -2.28
C GLY A 2 3.40 -13.34 -1.11
N ASP A 3 2.35 -13.93 -0.53
CA ASP A 3 2.44 -14.95 0.51
C ASP A 3 2.95 -16.27 -0.09
N LEU A 4 4.10 -16.74 0.41
CA LEU A 4 4.71 -18.00 -0.01
C LEU A 4 4.52 -19.11 1.03
N ASN A 5 3.94 -18.80 2.20
CA ASN A 5 3.74 -19.73 3.31
C ASN A 5 5.00 -20.50 3.76
N GLU A 6 6.19 -19.98 3.46
CA GLU A 6 7.47 -20.61 3.75
C GLU A 6 8.49 -19.62 4.34
N LEU A 7 9.30 -20.15 5.24
CA LEU A 7 10.41 -19.43 5.87
C LEU A 7 11.70 -19.66 5.06
N LEU A 8 12.47 -18.59 4.86
CA LEU A 8 13.83 -18.65 4.34
C LEU A 8 14.87 -18.70 5.43
N ASP A 9 14.59 -18.33 6.67
CA ASP A 9 15.55 -18.44 7.77
C ASP A 9 14.85 -18.72 9.11
N GLY A 10 15.54 -19.36 10.04
CA GLY A 10 14.99 -19.66 11.36
C GLY A 10 14.64 -18.39 12.15
N THR A 11 15.39 -17.31 11.95
CA THR A 11 15.14 -15.99 12.57
C THR A 11 13.84 -15.32 12.11
N GLU A 12 13.23 -15.82 11.04
CA GLU A 12 11.98 -15.28 10.50
C GLU A 12 10.73 -15.79 11.22
N LYS A 13 10.90 -16.59 12.27
CA LYS A 13 9.83 -17.10 13.12
C LYS A 13 10.12 -16.74 14.57
N LEU A 14 9.21 -15.98 15.17
CA LEU A 14 9.16 -15.75 16.61
C LEU A 14 7.97 -16.52 17.18
N SER A 15 8.24 -17.62 17.88
CA SER A 15 7.22 -18.41 18.57
C SER A 15 7.86 -19.34 19.60
N CYS A 16 7.05 -19.96 20.46
CA CYS A 16 7.49 -21.03 21.36
C CYS A 16 7.96 -22.31 20.65
N HIS A 17 7.60 -22.51 19.37
CA HIS A 17 8.00 -23.69 18.60
C HIS A 17 9.16 -23.37 17.67
N ALA A 18 10.16 -24.25 17.63
CA ALA A 18 11.27 -24.13 16.70
C ALA A 18 10.80 -24.09 15.22
N PRO A 19 11.54 -23.41 14.33
CA PRO A 19 11.31 -23.49 12.90
C PRO A 19 11.70 -24.87 12.35
N ASN A 20 11.01 -25.32 11.29
CA ASN A 20 11.35 -26.57 10.61
C ASN A 20 12.49 -26.31 9.61
N LEU A 21 13.72 -26.71 9.97
CA LEU A 21 14.92 -26.45 9.16
C LEU A 21 14.91 -27.19 7.82
N ASN A 22 14.27 -28.36 7.72
CA ASN A 22 14.17 -29.12 6.47
C ASN A 22 13.28 -28.39 5.46
N ARG A 23 12.15 -27.82 5.91
CA ARG A 23 11.30 -26.98 5.07
C ARG A 23 12.03 -25.73 4.59
N ILE A 24 12.72 -25.04 5.50
CA ILE A 24 13.54 -23.87 5.16
C ILE A 24 14.59 -24.21 4.10
N SER A 25 15.33 -25.30 4.28
CA SER A 25 16.36 -25.74 3.33
C SER A 25 15.76 -26.09 1.97
N SER A 26 14.64 -26.82 1.94
CA SER A 26 13.94 -27.18 0.71
C SER A 26 13.47 -25.93 -0.04
N PHE A 27 12.90 -24.96 0.67
CA PHE A 27 12.43 -23.72 0.07
C PHE A 27 13.58 -22.86 -0.45
N ARG A 28 14.70 -22.75 0.30
CA ARG A 28 15.94 -22.09 -0.19
C ARG A 28 16.42 -22.70 -1.51
N ASN A 29 16.44 -24.03 -1.61
CA ASN A 29 16.85 -24.71 -2.84
C ASN A 29 15.92 -24.39 -4.01
N ILE A 30 14.60 -24.33 -3.79
CA ILE A 30 13.64 -23.93 -4.83
C ILE A 30 13.93 -22.51 -5.31
N ILE A 31 14.12 -21.56 -4.39
CA ILE A 31 14.44 -20.17 -4.75
C ILE A 31 15.73 -20.08 -5.55
N TYR A 32 16.77 -20.78 -5.11
CA TYR A 32 18.05 -20.86 -5.80
C TYR A 32 17.92 -21.45 -7.21
N ASN A 33 17.25 -22.59 -7.35
CA ASN A 33 17.06 -23.27 -8.63
C ASN A 33 16.24 -22.45 -9.63
N CYS A 34 15.32 -21.61 -9.14
CA CYS A 34 14.57 -20.67 -9.97
C CYS A 34 15.37 -19.41 -10.36
N GLY A 35 16.62 -19.26 -9.90
CA GLY A 35 17.42 -18.06 -10.15
C GLY A 35 16.81 -16.80 -9.52
N LEU A 36 16.10 -16.96 -8.41
CA LEU A 36 15.44 -15.87 -7.69
C LEU A 36 16.28 -15.42 -6.50
N ILE A 37 16.26 -14.12 -6.24
CA ILE A 37 16.87 -13.52 -5.06
C ILE A 37 15.86 -12.68 -4.30
N GLY A 38 16.03 -12.62 -2.98
CA GLY A 38 15.22 -11.76 -2.13
C GLY A 38 15.60 -10.29 -2.31
N LEU A 39 14.61 -9.43 -2.53
CA LEU A 39 14.82 -7.98 -2.69
C LEU A 39 15.05 -7.22 -1.37
N GLY A 40 15.19 -7.93 -0.25
CA GLY A 40 15.20 -7.33 1.07
C GLY A 40 13.85 -6.68 1.44
N TYR A 41 13.84 -5.93 2.53
CA TYR A 41 12.67 -5.18 3.00
C TYR A 41 13.06 -4.09 3.99
N ASN A 42 12.16 -3.14 4.18
CA ASN A 42 12.20 -2.10 5.21
C ASN A 42 10.97 -2.23 6.12
N GLY A 43 11.10 -1.78 7.36
CA GLY A 43 10.00 -1.80 8.34
C GLY A 43 9.99 -3.07 9.18
N LEU A 44 8.78 -3.57 9.49
CA LEU A 44 8.58 -4.69 10.42
C LEU A 44 9.20 -5.99 9.90
N ALA A 45 9.80 -6.78 10.79
CA ALA A 45 10.47 -8.03 10.40
C ALA A 45 9.49 -9.13 9.96
N TYR A 46 8.28 -9.13 10.53
CA TYR A 46 7.27 -10.17 10.35
C TYR A 46 6.09 -9.65 9.54
N THR A 47 5.51 -10.52 8.72
CA THR A 47 4.38 -10.21 7.85
C THR A 47 3.13 -10.97 8.22
N TRP A 48 3.20 -11.89 9.18
CA TRP A 48 2.07 -12.68 9.63
C TRP A 48 2.06 -12.82 11.15
N THR A 49 0.87 -12.91 11.74
CA THR A 49 0.67 -13.30 13.14
C THR A 49 -0.55 -14.17 13.35
N ASN A 50 -0.44 -15.16 14.23
CA ASN A 50 -1.58 -15.99 14.64
C ASN A 50 -2.64 -15.24 15.49
N ARG A 51 -2.38 -13.97 15.84
CA ARG A 51 -3.24 -13.08 16.66
C ARG A 51 -3.54 -13.56 18.08
N ARG A 52 -2.83 -14.58 18.59
CA ARG A 52 -3.02 -15.13 19.94
C ARG A 52 -2.18 -14.38 20.98
N PHE A 53 -2.36 -13.06 21.06
CA PHE A 53 -1.53 -12.18 21.88
C PHE A 53 -1.62 -12.43 23.39
N SER A 54 -2.71 -13.04 23.86
CA SER A 54 -2.93 -13.37 25.28
C SER A 54 -2.39 -14.72 25.72
N SER A 55 -1.85 -15.52 24.80
CA SER A 55 -1.32 -16.86 25.10
C SER A 55 0.04 -17.05 24.45
N ASN A 56 0.07 -17.73 23.30
CA ASN A 56 1.29 -18.04 22.55
C ASN A 56 1.30 -17.28 21.23
N PRO A 57 1.68 -15.98 21.23
CA PRO A 57 1.78 -15.22 20.00
C PRO A 57 2.86 -15.84 19.11
N THR A 58 2.52 -15.99 17.83
CA THR A 58 3.46 -16.40 16.80
C THR A 58 3.53 -15.30 15.75
N PHE A 59 4.75 -14.96 15.34
CA PHE A 59 5.01 -14.05 14.24
C PHE A 59 5.91 -14.74 13.22
N GLN A 60 5.59 -14.57 11.94
CA GLN A 60 6.35 -15.16 10.83
C GLN A 60 6.50 -14.16 9.69
N ARG A 61 7.58 -14.29 8.91
CA ARG A 61 7.70 -13.63 7.61
C ARG A 61 7.36 -14.62 6.50
N LEU A 62 6.14 -14.52 5.97
CA LEU A 62 5.61 -15.42 4.94
C LEU A 62 5.48 -14.73 3.58
N ASP A 63 5.28 -13.41 3.58
CA ASP A 63 5.12 -12.60 2.39
C ASP A 63 6.48 -12.09 1.90
N ARG A 64 6.74 -12.18 0.59
CA ARG A 64 8.05 -11.82 0.00
C ARG A 64 7.96 -11.18 -1.37
N CYS A 65 8.98 -10.36 -1.65
CA CYS A 65 9.33 -9.89 -2.98
C CYS A 65 10.62 -10.59 -3.43
N LEU A 66 10.50 -11.45 -4.43
CA LEU A 66 11.62 -12.13 -5.07
C LEU A 66 11.77 -11.61 -6.50
N ALA A 67 13.01 -11.54 -6.98
CA ALA A 67 13.36 -11.03 -8.30
C ALA A 67 14.38 -11.93 -8.98
N ASN A 68 14.34 -11.98 -10.31
CA ASN A 68 15.40 -12.57 -11.12
C ASN A 68 16.43 -11.50 -11.51
N ALA A 69 17.54 -11.93 -12.12
CA ALA A 69 18.61 -11.04 -12.56
C ALA A 69 18.13 -9.91 -13.49
N THR A 70 17.20 -10.20 -14.40
CA THR A 70 16.63 -9.21 -15.33
C THR A 70 15.90 -8.09 -14.59
N TRP A 71 15.11 -8.42 -13.56
CA TRP A 71 14.44 -7.41 -12.73
C TRP A 71 15.46 -6.55 -11.99
N CYS A 72 16.47 -7.16 -11.38
CA CYS A 72 17.51 -6.43 -10.65
C CYS A 72 18.30 -5.48 -11.55
N ASN A 73 18.52 -5.85 -12.82
CA ASN A 73 19.15 -4.97 -13.79
C ASN A 73 18.24 -3.80 -14.21
N ASN A 74 16.95 -4.05 -14.40
CA ASN A 74 16.00 -3.01 -14.85
C ASN A 74 15.54 -2.07 -13.72
N PHE A 75 15.52 -2.57 -12.48
CA PHE A 75 15.02 -1.86 -11.31
C PHE A 75 15.98 -2.03 -10.11
N PRO A 76 17.25 -1.58 -10.24
CA PRO A 76 18.28 -1.81 -9.23
C PRO A 76 17.95 -1.17 -7.89
N ASN A 77 17.14 -0.11 -7.88
CA ASN A 77 16.72 0.62 -6.68
C ASN A 77 15.32 0.20 -6.19
N THR A 78 14.87 -1.03 -6.46
CA THR A 78 13.58 -1.50 -5.96
C THR A 78 13.58 -1.52 -4.44
N ASN A 79 12.69 -0.74 -3.82
CA ASN A 79 12.49 -0.76 -2.37
C ASN A 79 11.25 -1.59 -2.02
N VAL A 80 11.38 -2.42 -0.98
CA VAL A 80 10.28 -3.22 -0.44
C VAL A 80 10.00 -2.75 0.99
N TYR A 81 8.73 -2.59 1.34
CA TYR A 81 8.28 -2.19 2.67
C TYR A 81 7.25 -3.18 3.21
N HIS A 82 7.43 -3.61 4.45
CA HIS A 82 6.39 -4.29 5.21
C HIS A 82 5.58 -3.24 5.96
N LEU A 83 4.30 -3.14 5.64
CA LEU A 83 3.39 -2.20 6.29
C LEU A 83 2.81 -2.81 7.58
N PRO A 84 2.35 -2.00 8.54
CA PRO A 84 1.76 -2.53 9.77
C PRO A 84 0.55 -3.43 9.52
N ILE A 85 0.40 -4.48 10.32
CA ILE A 85 -0.79 -5.33 10.36
C ILE A 85 -1.91 -4.53 11.05
N ILE A 86 -2.80 -3.93 10.27
CA ILE A 86 -3.95 -3.16 10.78
C ILE A 86 -5.22 -4.03 10.80
N TYR A 87 -5.38 -4.89 9.80
CA TYR A 87 -6.50 -5.80 9.62
C TYR A 87 -5.98 -7.12 9.02
N GLY A 88 -6.67 -8.23 9.29
CA GLY A 88 -6.17 -9.57 8.98
C GLY A 88 -4.93 -9.99 9.78
N ASP A 89 -4.53 -11.23 9.58
CA ASP A 89 -3.33 -11.82 10.13
C ASP A 89 -2.06 -11.52 9.30
N HIS A 90 -2.21 -11.02 8.07
CA HIS A 90 -1.11 -10.60 7.21
C HIS A 90 -0.85 -9.08 7.17
N ALA A 91 0.42 -8.73 6.95
CA ALA A 91 0.92 -7.40 6.66
C ALA A 91 0.93 -7.18 5.14
N PRO A 92 0.37 -6.06 4.65
CA PRO A 92 0.58 -5.68 3.27
C PRO A 92 2.07 -5.44 2.99
N ILE A 93 2.57 -5.94 1.85
CA ILE A 93 3.88 -5.57 1.32
C ILE A 93 3.70 -4.55 0.21
N LEU A 94 4.57 -3.54 0.18
CA LEU A 94 4.66 -2.55 -0.88
C LEU A 94 6.02 -2.62 -1.57
N ALA A 95 6.05 -2.96 -2.86
CA ALA A 95 7.24 -2.89 -3.70
C ALA A 95 7.19 -1.62 -4.58
N ILE A 96 8.23 -0.80 -4.48
CA ILE A 96 8.40 0.43 -5.25
C ILE A 96 9.61 0.23 -6.17
N PRO A 97 9.40 -0.15 -7.45
CA PRO A 97 10.47 -0.18 -8.42
C PRO A 97 10.87 1.27 -8.72
N LEU A 98 11.94 1.75 -8.07
CA LEU A 98 12.52 3.05 -8.40
C LEU A 98 13.33 2.91 -9.69
N SER A 99 12.62 2.88 -10.83
CA SER A 99 13.25 3.21 -12.11
C SER A 99 13.37 4.73 -12.26
N ASN A 100 14.00 5.19 -13.33
CA ASN A 100 13.89 6.57 -13.84
C ASN A 100 12.43 6.89 -14.22
N TYR A 101 11.55 6.93 -13.21
CA TYR A 101 10.11 6.94 -13.34
C TYR A 101 9.70 8.28 -13.93
N VAL A 102 9.45 8.30 -15.23
CA VAL A 102 8.70 9.39 -15.85
C VAL A 102 7.31 9.35 -15.23
N LYS A 103 6.99 10.34 -14.39
CA LYS A 103 5.63 10.51 -13.85
C LYS A 103 4.66 10.50 -15.03
N ARG A 104 3.96 9.39 -15.23
CA ARG A 104 2.87 9.32 -16.20
C ARG A 104 1.90 10.45 -15.84
N LYS A 105 1.57 11.26 -16.84
CA LYS A 105 0.52 12.28 -16.69
C LYS A 105 -0.72 11.57 -16.17
N ARG A 106 -1.12 11.88 -14.95
CA ARG A 106 -2.33 11.30 -14.38
C ARG A 106 -3.50 11.90 -15.15
N ASN A 107 -4.32 11.02 -15.73
CA ASN A 107 -5.61 11.44 -16.24
C ASN A 107 -6.47 11.90 -15.06
N PHE A 108 -7.36 12.85 -15.33
CA PHE A 108 -8.38 13.27 -14.38
C PHE A 108 -9.15 12.06 -13.86
N LYS A 109 -9.37 12.02 -12.55
CA LYS A 109 -10.22 11.04 -11.90
C LYS A 109 -11.14 11.76 -10.94
N PHE A 110 -12.43 11.52 -11.11
CA PHE A 110 -13.42 11.86 -10.12
C PHE A 110 -13.27 10.93 -8.91
N GLU A 111 -13.21 11.48 -7.70
CA GLU A 111 -13.22 10.69 -6.46
C GLU A 111 -14.58 10.84 -5.79
N ASN A 112 -15.24 9.73 -5.44
CA ASN A 112 -16.61 9.76 -4.92
C ASN A 112 -16.80 10.64 -3.68
N TRP A 113 -15.74 10.83 -2.88
CA TRP A 113 -15.84 11.66 -1.68
C TRP A 113 -16.10 13.13 -1.98
N TRP A 114 -15.82 13.61 -3.20
CA TRP A 114 -16.09 14.98 -3.62
C TRP A 114 -17.57 15.35 -3.47
N LEU A 115 -18.49 14.39 -3.65
CA LEU A 115 -19.93 14.61 -3.50
C LEU A 115 -20.35 14.99 -2.08
N PHE A 116 -19.53 14.68 -1.08
CA PHE A 116 -19.84 14.97 0.33
C PHE A 116 -19.26 16.30 0.80
N GLU A 117 -18.43 16.96 -0.01
CA GLU A 117 -17.88 18.27 0.32
C GLU A 117 -18.90 19.38 0.00
N LYS A 118 -19.12 20.28 0.96
CA LYS A 118 -20.16 21.31 0.88
C LYS A 118 -19.98 22.26 -0.31
N ASP A 119 -18.74 22.51 -0.71
CA ASP A 119 -18.37 23.47 -1.75
C ASP A 119 -18.20 22.82 -3.15
N PHE A 120 -18.27 21.49 -3.27
CA PHE A 120 -18.07 20.80 -4.54
C PHE A 120 -19.01 21.28 -5.66
N GLN A 121 -20.31 21.38 -5.35
CA GLN A 121 -21.32 21.81 -6.32
C GLN A 121 -21.09 23.25 -6.78
N ASN A 122 -20.67 24.13 -5.86
CA ASN A 122 -20.37 25.53 -6.16
C ASN A 122 -19.16 25.63 -7.08
N VAL A 123 -18.09 24.88 -6.81
CA VAL A 123 -16.88 24.86 -7.66
C VAL A 123 -17.20 24.38 -9.08
N CYS A 124 -18.05 23.36 -9.21
CA CYS A 124 -18.50 22.88 -10.52
C CYS A 124 -19.28 23.96 -11.27
N LYS A 125 -20.29 24.55 -10.61
CA LYS A 125 -21.15 25.57 -11.20
C LYS A 125 -20.36 26.83 -11.60
N ASP A 126 -19.53 27.34 -10.70
CA ASP A 126 -18.73 28.55 -10.91
C ASP A 126 -17.74 28.35 -12.05
N THR A 127 -17.10 27.18 -12.11
CA THR A 127 -16.20 26.86 -13.23
C THR A 127 -16.98 26.77 -14.53
N TRP A 128 -18.15 26.13 -14.53
CA TRP A 128 -18.96 25.99 -15.72
C TRP A 128 -19.39 27.34 -16.28
N VAL A 129 -19.90 28.24 -15.44
CA VAL A 129 -20.37 29.57 -15.84
C VAL A 129 -19.21 30.49 -16.23
N ARG A 130 -18.10 30.48 -15.49
CA ARG A 130 -16.94 31.35 -15.77
C ARG A 130 -16.36 31.14 -17.19
N TYR A 131 -16.42 29.91 -17.68
CA TYR A 131 -15.88 29.55 -18.99
C TYR A 131 -16.96 29.31 -20.05
N ASP A 132 -18.15 29.89 -19.91
CA ASP A 132 -19.29 29.63 -20.83
C ASP A 132 -19.01 30.01 -22.29
N HIS A 133 -18.14 31.01 -22.50
CA HIS A 133 -17.66 31.43 -23.82
C HIS A 133 -16.76 30.40 -24.54
N LEU A 134 -16.31 29.34 -23.85
CA LEU A 134 -15.46 28.31 -24.42
C LEU A 134 -16.29 27.14 -24.97
N SER A 135 -15.78 26.49 -26.01
CA SER A 135 -16.32 25.20 -26.48
C SER A 135 -16.38 24.18 -25.34
N PHE A 136 -17.37 23.28 -25.37
CA PHE A 136 -17.59 22.25 -24.35
C PHE A 136 -16.32 21.50 -23.90
N HIS A 137 -15.49 21.03 -24.84
CA HIS A 137 -14.24 20.33 -24.50
C HIS A 137 -13.22 21.21 -23.74
N LYS A 138 -13.12 22.49 -24.08
CA LYS A 138 -12.27 23.45 -23.34
C LYS A 138 -12.83 23.72 -21.94
N ARG A 139 -14.16 23.78 -21.79
CA ARG A 139 -14.82 23.90 -20.47
C ARG A 139 -14.54 22.69 -19.58
N LEU A 140 -14.65 21.47 -20.13
CA LEU A 140 -14.30 20.24 -19.40
C LEU A 140 -12.84 20.24 -18.93
N LYS A 141 -11.90 20.73 -19.74
CA LYS A 141 -10.49 20.87 -19.33
C LYS A 141 -10.32 21.87 -18.17
N GLN A 142 -11.06 22.97 -18.17
CA GLN A 142 -11.04 23.91 -17.04
C GLN A 142 -11.67 23.32 -15.79
N LEU A 143 -12.76 22.56 -15.94
CA LEU A 143 -13.41 21.84 -14.85
C LEU A 143 -12.48 20.80 -14.22
N ASP A 144 -11.82 19.97 -15.04
CA ASP A 144 -10.77 19.05 -14.60
C ASP A 144 -9.68 19.78 -13.79
N HIS A 145 -9.13 20.84 -14.36
CA HIS A 145 -8.07 21.61 -13.71
C HIS A 145 -8.52 22.16 -12.34
N ASN A 146 -9.67 22.84 -12.30
CA ASN A 146 -10.17 23.48 -11.09
C ASN A 146 -10.54 22.45 -10.02
N LEU A 147 -11.21 21.34 -10.38
CA LEU A 147 -11.50 20.25 -9.45
C LEU A 147 -10.23 19.55 -8.96
N THR A 148 -9.20 19.44 -9.80
CA THR A 148 -7.89 18.90 -9.39
C THR A 148 -7.19 19.80 -8.38
N VAL A 149 -7.26 21.12 -8.54
CA VAL A 149 -6.68 22.09 -7.59
C VAL A 149 -7.49 22.11 -6.28
N TRP A 150 -8.81 22.18 -6.39
CA TRP A 150 -9.74 22.17 -5.27
C TRP A 150 -9.61 20.90 -4.43
N SER A 151 -9.63 19.72 -5.06
CA SER A 151 -9.54 18.44 -4.35
C SER A 151 -8.24 18.30 -3.57
N LYS A 152 -7.10 18.80 -4.09
CA LYS A 152 -5.82 18.82 -3.37
C LYS A 152 -5.87 19.69 -2.11
N ARG A 153 -6.58 20.82 -2.14
CA ARG A 153 -6.76 21.71 -0.98
C ARG A 153 -7.62 21.04 0.09
N ASN A 154 -8.67 20.32 -0.31
CA ASN A 154 -9.57 19.64 0.62
C ASN A 154 -9.08 18.24 1.06
N LYS A 155 -8.10 17.64 0.38
CA LYS A 155 -7.58 16.31 0.72
C LYS A 155 -6.96 16.23 2.12
N SER A 156 -6.40 17.34 2.62
CA SER A 156 -5.91 17.44 4.00
C SER A 156 -7.05 17.26 5.01
N SER A 157 -8.20 17.89 4.76
CA SER A 157 -9.42 17.74 5.58
C SER A 157 -9.93 16.30 5.59
N LEU A 158 -10.02 15.65 4.42
CA LEU A 158 -10.41 14.24 4.31
C LEU A 158 -9.45 13.32 5.10
N ASN A 159 -8.14 13.56 4.99
CA ASN A 159 -7.16 12.77 5.72
C ASN A 159 -7.30 12.93 7.25
N VAL A 160 -7.64 14.13 7.72
CA VAL A 160 -7.94 14.38 9.15
C VAL A 160 -9.20 13.63 9.57
N GLN A 161 -10.29 13.70 8.79
CA GLN A 161 -11.53 12.98 9.07
C GLN A 161 -11.33 11.46 9.09
N LEU A 162 -10.60 10.90 8.12
CA LEU A 162 -10.25 9.48 8.08
C LEU A 162 -9.37 9.06 9.26
N LYS A 163 -8.48 9.94 9.71
CA LYS A 163 -7.64 9.68 10.89
C LYS A 163 -8.47 9.68 12.18
N ILE A 164 -9.43 10.60 12.30
CA ILE A 164 -10.38 10.65 13.42
C ILE A 164 -11.28 9.40 13.42
N LEU A 165 -11.86 9.03 12.28
CA LEU A 165 -12.70 7.83 12.16
C LEU A 165 -11.91 6.56 12.49
N LYS A 166 -10.65 6.45 12.05
CA LYS A 166 -9.76 5.35 12.43
C LYS A 166 -9.46 5.35 13.93
N MET A 167 -9.24 6.53 14.54
CA MET A 167 -8.97 6.66 15.96
C MET A 167 -10.19 6.26 16.80
N ILE A 168 -11.38 6.73 16.42
CA ILE A 168 -12.66 6.35 17.04
C ILE A 168 -12.90 4.84 16.90
N TRP A 169 -12.69 4.29 15.71
CA TRP A 169 -12.84 2.84 15.51
C TRP A 169 -11.86 2.02 16.36
N LEU A 170 -10.61 2.49 16.50
CA LEU A 170 -9.61 1.86 17.36
C LEU A 170 -9.98 1.95 18.85
N THR A 171 -10.51 3.08 19.33
CA THR A 171 -10.98 3.19 20.72
C THR A 171 -12.16 2.27 20.98
N PHE A 172 -13.16 2.19 20.08
CA PHE A 172 -14.27 1.24 20.24
C PHE A 172 -13.83 -0.22 20.27
N LYS A 173 -12.73 -0.56 19.59
CA LYS A 173 -12.15 -1.91 19.59
C LYS A 173 -11.32 -2.26 20.84
N LEU A 174 -10.99 -1.26 21.67
CA LEU A 174 -10.31 -1.46 22.96
C LEU A 174 -11.31 -1.61 24.12
N PHE A 175 -12.58 -1.25 23.91
CA PHE A 175 -13.66 -1.34 24.88
C PHE A 175 -14.65 -2.50 24.61
N LEU A 176 -14.36 -3.34 23.60
CA LEU A 176 -15.03 -4.60 23.29
C LEU A 176 -13.99 -5.72 23.25
#